data_AF-A0AAN9TCJ5-F1
#
_entry.id   AF-A0AAN9TCJ5-F1
#
_cell.length_a   1.000
_cell.length_b   1.000
_cell.length_c   1.000
_cell.angle_alpha   90.00
_cell.angle_beta   90.00
_cell.angle_gamma   90.00
#
_symmetry.space_group_name_H-M   'P 1'
#
loop_
_entity.id
_entity.type
_entity.pdbx_description
1 polymer ?
#
loop_
_entity_poly.entity_id
_entity_poly.type
_entity_poly.pdbx_seq_one_letter_code
_entity_poly.pdbx_strand_id
1 'polypeptide(L)' 'MERKWQGNYVLLWRRGSAVLTAGNLMVTRDSRFRLVDGYNLEVSDVMPQDAGDYICQISESHNPDQIHTVEILGK' A
#
# COMPACT_ATOMS: atom_id res chain seq x y z
N MET A 1 15.78 18.58 -6.43
CA MET A 1 14.54 18.58 -7.24
C MET A 1 13.54 17.68 -6.54
N GLU A 2 12.87 18.21 -5.52
CA GLU A 2 11.81 17.49 -4.81
C GLU A 2 10.49 17.94 -5.44
N ARG A 3 9.81 17.02 -6.13
CA ARG A 3 8.46 17.31 -6.63
C ARG A 3 7.52 17.34 -5.44
N LYS A 4 7.30 18.54 -4.91
CA LYS A 4 6.31 18.81 -3.86
C LYS A 4 4.93 18.78 -4.51
N TRP A 5 4.23 17.65 -4.37
CA TRP A 5 2.82 17.53 -4.73
C TRP A 5 2.00 18.47 -3.82
N GLN A 6 1.31 19.46 -4.41
CA GLN A 6 0.66 20.56 -3.68
C GLN A 6 -0.81 20.27 -3.29
N GLY A 7 -1.27 19.02 -3.34
CA GLY A 7 -2.60 18.63 -2.88
C GLY A 7 -2.55 17.80 -1.60
N ASN A 8 -3.49 18.04 -0.69
CA ASN A 8 -3.70 17.20 0.51
C ASN A 8 -4.37 15.89 0.08
N TYR A 9 -3.62 14.98 -0.51
CA TYR A 9 -4.11 13.65 -0.84
C TYR A 9 -3.73 12.66 0.26
N VAL A 10 -4.68 11.82 0.63
CA VAL A 10 -4.46 10.70 1.54
C VAL A 10 -4.38 9.44 0.70
N LEU A 11 -3.29 8.70 0.87
CA LEU A 11 -3.09 7.39 0.25
C LEU A 11 -3.53 6.30 1.22
N LEU A 12 -4.27 5.32 0.72
CA LEU A 12 -4.70 4.14 1.45
C LEU A 12 -4.18 2.90 0.75
N TRP A 13 -3.52 2.02 1.50
CA TRP A 13 -3.22 0.66 1.06
C TRP A 13 -4.21 -0.31 1.69
N ARG A 14 -4.78 -1.20 0.88
CA ARG A 14 -5.63 -2.30 1.36
C ARG A 14 -5.38 -3.60 0.62
N ARG A 15 -5.70 -4.71 1.29
CA ARG A 15 -5.72 -6.06 0.72
C ARG A 15 -7.09 -6.68 0.99
N GLY A 16 -7.88 -6.88 -0.07
CA GLY A 16 -9.30 -7.23 0.07
C GLY A 16 -10.08 -6.17 0.85
N SER A 17 -10.70 -6.59 1.97
CA SER A 17 -11.40 -5.69 2.90
C SER A 17 -10.51 -5.12 4.02
N ALA A 18 -9.27 -5.62 4.17
CA ALA A 18 -8.37 -5.19 5.23
C ALA A 18 -7.58 -3.95 4.82
N VAL A 19 -7.74 -2.86 5.56
CA VAL A 19 -6.92 -1.64 5.41
C VAL A 19 -5.57 -1.89 6.07
N LEU A 20 -4.49 -1.69 5.31
CA LEU A 20 -3.11 -1.81 5.78
C LEU A 20 -2.61 -0.46 6.30
N THR A 21 -2.85 0.62 5.54
CA THR A 21 -2.46 1.98 5.91
C THR A 21 -3.55 2.99 5.58
N ALA A 22 -3.62 4.09 6.33
CA ALA A 22 -4.41 5.27 6.01
C ALA A 22 -3.55 6.52 6.19
N GLY A 23 -3.07 7.09 5.07
CA GLY A 23 -1.96 8.02 5.08
C GLY A 23 -0.73 7.37 5.71
N ASN A 24 -0.06 8.10 6.63
CA ASN A 24 1.13 7.61 7.34
C ASN A 24 0.81 6.69 8.53
N LEU A 25 -0.46 6.42 8.82
CA LEU A 25 -0.86 5.52 9.90
C LEU A 25 -0.88 4.07 9.41
N MET A 26 -0.12 3.20 10.07
CA MET A 26 -0.25 1.75 9.94
C MET A 26 -1.49 1.28 10.71
N VAL A 27 -2.44 0.66 10.01
CA VAL A 27 -3.68 0.12 10.61
C VAL A 27 -3.54 -1.37 10.94
N THR A 28 -2.77 -2.11 10.11
CA THR A 28 -2.43 -3.50 10.39
C THR A 28 -1.53 -3.65 11.61
N ARG A 29 -1.66 -4.77 12.32
CA ARG A 29 -0.76 -5.16 13.42
C ARG A 29 0.41 -6.03 12.97
N ASP A 30 0.39 -6.49 11.72
CA ASP A 30 1.49 -7.27 11.16
C ASP A 30 2.68 -6.33 10.89
N SER A 31 3.73 -6.48 11.70
CA SER A 31 4.92 -5.62 11.69
C SER A 31 5.80 -5.76 10.45
N ARG A 32 5.52 -6.75 9.59
CA ARG A 32 6.21 -6.92 8.30
C ARG A 32 5.81 -5.87 7.27
N PHE A 33 4.61 -5.28 7.42
CA PHE A 33 4.16 -4.20 6.55
C PHE A 33 4.70 -2.87 7.03
N ARG A 34 5.25 -2.08 6.11
CA ARG A 34 5.70 -0.71 6.38
C ARG A 34 5.30 0.21 5.25
N LEU A 35 5.09 1.48 5.58
CA LEU A 35 4.99 2.54 4.59
C LEU A 35 6.35 3.22 4.45
N VAL A 36 6.94 3.15 3.26
CA VAL A 36 8.24 3.74 2.92
C VAL A 36 8.01 5.01 2.09
N ASP A 37 8.77 6.06 2.41
CA ASP A 37 8.68 7.41 1.82
C ASP A 37 7.29 8.08 1.91
N GLY A 38 6.38 7.52 2.70
CA GLY A 38 5.00 8.02 2.85
C GLY A 38 4.03 7.55 1.77
N TYR A 39 4.44 6.68 0.84
CA TYR A 39 3.56 6.21 -0.25
C TYR A 39 3.76 4.75 -0.67
N ASN A 40 4.97 4.18 -0.54
CA ASN A 40 5.22 2.80 -0.96
C ASN A 40 4.87 1.81 0.15
N LEU A 41 4.10 0.78 -0.17
CA LEU A 41 3.93 -0.36 0.73
C LEU A 41 5.11 -1.33 0.57
N GLU A 42 5.80 -1.59 1.67
CA GLU A 42 6.83 -2.61 1.77
C GLU A 42 6.33 -3.77 2.62
N VAL A 43 6.70 -5.00 2.23
CA VAL A 43 6.45 -6.23 2.99
C VAL A 43 7.78 -6.95 3.19
N SER A 44 8.24 -7.07 4.43
CA SER A 44 9.43 -7.87 4.77
C SER A 44 9.07 -9.34 4.99
N ASP A 45 10.07 -10.23 4.89
CA ASP A 45 9.91 -11.67 5.16
C ASP A 45 8.68 -12.27 4.45
N VAL A 46 8.63 -12.06 3.13
CA VAL A 46 7.49 -12.47 2.30
C VAL A 46 7.28 -13.97 2.34
N MET A 47 6.02 -14.37 2.44
CA MET A 47 5.57 -15.76 2.51
C MET A 47 4.53 -16.02 1.41
N PRO A 48 4.28 -17.28 1.03
CA PRO A 48 3.32 -17.60 -0.04
C PRO A 48 1.93 -16.98 0.17
N GLN A 49 1.47 -16.85 1.41
CA GLN A 49 0.18 -16.23 1.73
C GLN A 49 0.14 -14.72 1.55
N ASP A 50 1.26 -14.05 1.29
CA ASP A 50 1.30 -12.62 0.99
C ASP A 50 0.99 -12.34 -0.49
N ALA A 51 0.94 -13.37 -1.34
CA ALA A 51 0.58 -13.23 -2.75
C ALA A 51 -0.85 -12.72 -2.95
N GLY A 52 -1.08 -12.06 -4.08
CA GLY A 52 -2.38 -11.53 -4.50
C GLY A 52 -2.39 -10.01 -4.64
N ASP A 53 -3.59 -9.45 -4.72
CA ASP A 53 -3.79 -8.05 -5.08
C ASP A 53 -3.73 -7.11 -3.88
N TYR A 54 -2.91 -6.07 -4.02
CA TYR A 54 -2.82 -4.93 -3.13
C TYR A 54 -3.36 -3.71 -3.86
N ILE A 55 -4.24 -2.97 -3.20
CA ILE A 55 -4.90 -1.81 -3.79
C ILE A 55 -4.33 -0.55 -3.13
N CYS A 56 -3.82 0.35 -3.96
CA CYS A 56 -3.49 1.72 -3.61
C CYS A 56 -4.63 2.64 -4.05
N GLN A 57 -5.23 3.34 -3.10
CA GLN A 57 -6.29 4.30 -3.33
C GLN A 57 -5.85 5.69 -2.91
N ILE A 58 -6.03 6.67 -3.80
CA ILE A 58 -5.68 8.07 -3.57
C ILE A 58 -6.98 8.84 -3.38
N SER A 59 -7.09 9.67 -2.33
CA SER A 59 -8.33 10.39 -1.95
C SER A 59 -8.77 11.51 -2.90
N GLU A 60 -8.45 11.41 -4.19
CA GLU A 60 -8.91 12.31 -5.25
C GLU A 60 -10.12 11.66 -5.93
N SER A 61 -11.20 12.42 -6.11
CA SER A 61 -12.48 11.93 -6.64
C SER A 61 -12.44 11.30 -8.04
N HIS A 62 -11.34 11.46 -8.78
CA HIS A 62 -11.21 11.02 -10.17
C HIS A 62 -10.12 9.97 -10.40
N ASN A 63 -9.37 9.57 -9.37
CA ASN A 63 -8.31 8.57 -9.55
C ASN A 63 -8.87 7.16 -9.36
N PRO A 64 -8.74 6.27 -10.36
CA PRO A 64 -9.12 4.88 -10.19
C PRO A 64 -8.20 4.20 -9.17
N ASP A 65 -8.72 3.17 -8.50
CA ASP A 65 -7.93 2.27 -7.66
C ASP A 65 -6.75 1.70 -8.47
N GLN A 66 -5.53 1.81 -7.94
CA GLN A 66 -4.36 1.17 -8.51
C GLN A 66 -4.21 -0.23 -7.91
N ILE A 67 -4.23 -1.25 -8.78
CA ILE A 67 -4.10 -2.64 -8.38
C ILE A 67 -2.67 -3.11 -8.64
N HIS A 68 -2.02 -3.63 -7.60
CA HIS A 68 -0.68 -4.20 -7.63
C HIS A 68 -0.76 -5.67 -7.26
N THR A 69 -0.53 -6.56 -8.23
CA THR A 69 -0.52 -8.00 -7.99
C THR A 69 0.87 -8.45 -7.57
N VAL A 70 0.96 -9.10 -6.41
CA VAL A 70 2.20 -9.71 -5.91
C VAL A 70 2.16 -11.21 -6.17
N GLU A 71 3.18 -11.70 -6.86
CA GLU A 71 3.42 -13.13 -7.06
C GLU A 71 4.62 -13.57 -6.22
N ILE A 72 4.47 -14.66 -5.48
CA ILE A 72 5.56 -15.25 -4.70
C ILE A 72 5.99 -16.54 -5.41
N LEU A 73 7.18 -16.50 -6.01
CA LEU A 73 7.74 -17.65 -6.69
C LEU A 73 8.35 -18.61 -5.66
N GLY A 74 7.92 -19.87 -5.69
CA GLY A 74 8.57 -20.95 -4.95
C GLY A 74 9.99 -21.20 -5.47
N LYS A 75 10.81 -21.88 -4.66
CA LYS A 75 12.05 -22.48 -5.16
C LYS A 75 11.75 -23.67 -6.06
#